data_AF-A0A4Y2JVQ5-F1
#
_entry.id   AF-A0A4Y2JVQ5-F1
#
_cell.length_a   1.000
_cell.length_b   1.000
_cell.length_c   1.000
_cell.angle_alpha   90.00
_cell.angle_beta   90.00
_cell.angle_gamma   90.00
#
_symmetry.space_group_name_H-M   'P 1'
#
loop_
_entity.id
_entity.type
_entity.pdbx_description
1 polymer ?
#
loop_
_entity_poly.entity_id
_entity_poly.type
_entity_poly.pdbx_seq_one_letter_code
_entity_poly.pdbx_strand_id
1 'polypeptide(L)'
;MYVKAELSCEKMVYLDIGTSYNSLLAMLERFLEINPAISKALIDIKEQQILVNADFETDGNLTGLKPIKIGLEKLCSRNATLLTAEGVFAFITAELKKENSELAKNVKGSLVQRSSERRNVSLVGLMQYTNFGRKYDAAAVAVDVPHLLN
;
A
#
# COMPACT_ATOMS: atom_id res chain seq x y z
N MET A 1 6.77 5.83 -18.95
CA MET A 1 7.92 6.01 -19.85
C MET A 1 7.61 5.24 -21.12
N TYR A 2 7.40 5.93 -22.25
CA TYR A 2 7.05 5.29 -23.52
C TYR A 2 8.32 4.78 -24.20
N VAL A 3 8.46 3.47 -24.38
CA VAL A 3 9.52 2.88 -25.20
C VAL A 3 8.93 2.62 -26.57
N LYS A 4 9.26 3.49 -27.53
CA LYS A 4 8.85 3.36 -28.92
C LYS A 4 9.96 2.65 -29.68
N ALA A 5 9.84 1.34 -29.87
CA ALA A 5 10.61 0.59 -30.86
C ALA A 5 9.87 -0.73 -31.22
N GLU A 6 9.42 -0.79 -32.48
CA GLU A 6 9.30 -2.01 -33.31
C GLU A 6 8.16 -3.03 -33.13
N LEU A 7 7.01 -2.65 -32.56
CA LEU A 7 5.77 -3.41 -32.77
C LEU A 7 4.62 -2.43 -32.98
N SER A 8 3.81 -2.64 -34.03
CA SER A 8 2.63 -1.84 -34.40
C SER A 8 1.46 -1.93 -33.39
N CYS A 9 1.77 -2.15 -32.11
CA CYS A 9 0.84 -2.10 -30.99
C CYS A 9 1.45 -1.23 -29.90
N GLU A 10 0.83 -0.10 -29.65
CA GLU A 10 1.11 0.77 -28.52
C GLU A 10 0.85 0.00 -27.22
N LYS A 11 1.89 -0.62 -26.66
CA LYS A 11 1.82 -1.25 -25.34
C LYS A 11 2.19 -0.20 -24.31
N MET A 12 1.18 0.35 -23.63
CA MET A 12 1.41 1.12 -22.42
C MET A 12 2.10 0.19 -21.41
N VAL A 13 3.38 0.45 -21.14
CA VAL A 13 4.12 -0.26 -20.09
C VAL A 13 3.55 0.19 -18.76
N TYR A 14 2.52 -0.52 -18.30
CA TYR A 14 2.20 -0.53 -16.89
C TYR A 14 3.42 -1.13 -16.19
N LEU A 15 4.22 -0.28 -15.57
CA LEU A 15 5.17 -0.78 -14.58
C LEU A 15 4.35 -1.59 -13.58
N ASP A 16 4.77 -2.84 -13.39
CA ASP A 16 4.09 -3.74 -12.47
C ASP A 16 4.06 -3.06 -11.09
N ILE A 17 2.87 -2.97 -10.50
CA ILE A 17 2.63 -2.15 -9.29
C ILE A 17 3.57 -2.61 -8.18
N GLY A 18 3.83 -3.92 -8.10
CA GLY A 18 4.84 -4.52 -7.21
C GLY A 18 6.23 -3.87 -7.34
N THR A 19 6.71 -3.70 -8.56
CA THR A 19 8.04 -3.15 -8.85
C THR A 19 8.13 -1.66 -8.56
N SER A 20 7.04 -0.91 -8.76
CA SER A 20 6.97 0.53 -8.49
C SER A 20 6.93 0.85 -6.99
N TYR A 21 6.14 0.12 -6.20
CA TYR A 21 6.01 0.39 -4.77
C TYR A 21 7.22 -0.13 -3.98
N ASN A 22 7.77 -1.27 -4.37
CA ASN A 22 8.97 -1.81 -3.74
C ASN A 22 10.19 -0.90 -3.97
N SER A 23 10.31 -0.31 -5.16
CA SER A 23 11.39 0.64 -5.45
C SER A 23 11.20 1.97 -4.71
N LEU A 24 9.98 2.48 -4.60
CA LEU A 24 9.69 3.71 -3.84
C LEU A 24 10.00 3.56 -2.34
N LEU A 25 9.51 2.50 -1.70
CA LEU A 25 9.77 2.30 -0.27
C LEU A 25 11.27 2.14 0.00
N ALA A 26 11.96 1.34 -0.81
CA ALA A 26 13.41 1.16 -0.70
C ALA A 26 14.17 2.48 -0.94
N MET A 27 13.72 3.31 -1.87
CA MET A 27 14.30 4.63 -2.11
C MET A 27 14.11 5.55 -0.90
N LEU A 28 12.92 5.56 -0.29
CA LEU A 28 12.63 6.37 0.89
C LEU A 28 13.45 5.89 2.09
N GLU A 29 13.53 4.59 2.35
CA GLU A 29 14.37 4.00 3.40
C GLU A 29 15.85 4.43 3.24
N ARG A 30 16.39 4.29 2.02
CA ARG A 30 17.76 4.72 1.70
C ARG A 30 17.96 6.22 1.84
N PHE A 31 16.98 7.02 1.43
CA PHE A 31 17.06 8.46 1.57
C PHE A 31 17.13 8.86 3.05
N LEU A 32 16.32 8.24 3.92
CA LEU A 32 16.35 8.48 5.35
C LEU A 32 17.68 8.08 6.01
N GLU A 33 18.31 6.99 5.54
CA GLU A 33 19.66 6.60 5.99
C GLU A 33 20.72 7.66 5.65
N ILE A 34 20.63 8.28 4.47
CA ILE A 34 21.63 9.21 3.95
C ILE A 34 21.37 10.66 4.43
N ASN A 35 20.12 10.99 4.77
CA ASN A 35 19.70 12.35 5.13
C ASN A 35 20.52 12.98 6.27
N PRO A 36 20.85 12.29 7.38
CA PRO A 36 21.69 12.86 8.44
C PRO A 36 23.09 13.27 7.96
N ALA A 37 23.67 12.50 7.03
CA ALA A 37 24.98 12.81 6.46
C ALA A 37 24.92 14.02 5.52
N ILE A 38 23.85 14.13 4.72
CA ILE A 38 23.61 15.31 3.86
C ILE A 38 23.41 16.55 4.73
N SER A 39 22.56 16.47 5.76
CA SER A 39 22.33 17.57 6.70
C SER A 39 23.62 18.03 7.37
N LYS A 40 24.48 17.10 7.81
CA LYS A 40 25.79 17.42 8.38
C LYS A 40 26.70 18.12 7.37
N ALA A 41 26.81 17.60 6.15
CA ALA A 41 27.64 18.22 5.11
C ALA A 41 27.15 19.64 4.74
N LEU A 42 25.84 19.86 4.71
CA LEU A 42 25.26 21.19 4.46
C LEU A 42 25.53 22.16 5.61
N ILE A 43 25.54 21.68 6.86
CA ILE A 43 25.98 22.48 8.02
C ILE A 43 27.45 22.88 7.88
N ASP A 44 28.32 21.94 7.49
CA ASP A 44 29.76 22.17 7.34
C ASP A 44 30.07 23.21 6.25
N ILE A 45 29.29 23.21 5.15
CA ILE A 45 29.43 24.16 4.03
C ILE A 45 28.71 25.50 4.30
N LYS A 46 27.95 25.61 5.41
CA LYS A 46 27.09 26.75 5.78
C LYS A 46 25.92 27.02 4.83
N GLU A 47 25.49 26.01 4.07
CA GLU A 47 24.37 26.08 3.11
C GLU A 47 23.10 25.42 3.67
N GLN A 48 22.76 25.75 4.90
CA GLN A 48 21.64 25.14 5.63
C GLN A 48 20.27 25.47 5.01
N GLN A 49 20.19 26.54 4.20
CA GLN A 49 18.96 27.07 3.61
C GLN A 49 18.26 26.06 2.67
N ILE A 50 18.99 25.08 2.13
CA ILE A 50 18.48 24.12 1.15
C ILE A 50 17.48 23.13 1.77
N LEU A 51 17.59 22.83 3.06
CA LEU A 51 16.75 21.83 3.74
C LEU A 51 15.70 22.42 4.70
N VAL A 52 15.67 23.75 4.89
CA VAL A 52 14.83 24.43 5.90
C VAL A 52 13.33 24.13 5.78
N ASN A 53 12.84 23.76 4.58
CA ASN A 53 11.42 23.51 4.32
C ASN A 53 11.08 22.03 4.15
N ALA A 54 12.05 21.12 4.30
CA ALA A 54 11.84 19.70 4.10
C ALA A 54 11.76 19.00 5.45
N ASP A 55 10.58 19.08 6.09
CA ASP A 55 10.24 18.25 7.23
C ASP A 55 10.08 16.81 6.75
N PHE A 56 11.20 16.08 6.72
CA PHE A 56 11.19 14.63 6.54
C PHE A 56 10.73 13.99 7.85
N GLU A 57 9.44 14.18 8.18
CA GLU A 57 8.73 13.49 9.26
C GLU A 57 8.92 11.97 9.08
N THR A 58 9.78 11.41 9.93
CA THR A 58 10.70 10.33 9.55
C THR A 58 10.16 8.94 9.87
N ASP A 59 9.16 8.84 10.74
CA ASP A 59 8.69 7.55 11.22
C ASP A 59 7.25 7.26 10.78
N GLY A 60 6.32 8.20 11.01
CA GLY A 60 4.89 7.96 10.76
C GLY A 60 4.51 7.73 9.30
N ASN A 61 5.26 8.32 8.36
CA ASN A 61 4.99 8.16 6.93
C ASN A 61 5.50 6.80 6.42
N LEU A 62 6.67 6.35 6.90
CA LEU A 62 7.22 5.07 6.49
C LEU A 62 6.47 3.90 7.13
N THR A 63 6.04 4.02 8.40
CA THR A 63 5.22 2.99 9.05
C THR A 63 3.88 2.79 8.35
N GLY A 64 3.24 3.86 7.87
CA GLY A 64 2.01 3.79 7.10
C GLY A 64 2.15 3.07 5.75
N LEU A 65 3.35 3.01 5.16
CA LEU A 65 3.59 2.35 3.87
C LEU A 65 3.92 0.86 3.99
N LYS A 66 4.42 0.40 5.14
CA LYS A 66 4.73 -1.02 5.39
C LYS A 66 3.57 -1.99 5.16
N PRO A 67 2.35 -1.78 5.68
CA PRO A 67 1.25 -2.72 5.47
C PRO A 67 0.85 -2.81 4.00
N ILE A 68 1.01 -1.73 3.22
CA ILE A 68 0.72 -1.70 1.79
C ILE A 68 1.70 -2.62 1.04
N LYS A 69 3.00 -2.56 1.37
CA LYS A 69 4.00 -3.45 0.76
C LYS A 69 3.68 -4.92 1.02
N ILE A 70 3.44 -5.28 2.28
CA ILE A 70 3.11 -6.66 2.67
C ILE A 70 1.85 -7.14 1.94
N GLY A 71 0.81 -6.30 1.91
CA GLY A 71 -0.42 -6.64 1.21
C GLY A 71 -0.21 -6.81 -0.30
N LEU A 72 0.58 -5.94 -0.92
CA LEU A 72 0.91 -6.02 -2.34
C LEU A 72 1.70 -7.30 -2.67
N GLU A 73 2.69 -7.66 -1.86
CA GLU A 73 3.44 -8.92 -2.03
C GLU A 73 2.51 -10.14 -1.96
N LYS A 74 1.52 -10.13 -1.06
CA LYS A 74 0.51 -11.19 -0.99
C LYS A 74 -0.43 -11.20 -2.20
N LEU A 75 -0.87 -10.03 -2.66
CA LEU A 75 -1.73 -9.90 -3.84
C LEU A 75 -1.03 -10.28 -5.15
N CYS A 76 0.27 -10.01 -5.26
CA CYS A 76 1.10 -10.37 -6.41
C CYS A 76 1.56 -11.84 -6.36
N SER A 77 1.20 -12.60 -5.33
CA SER A 77 1.54 -14.02 -5.26
C SER A 77 0.69 -14.87 -6.22
N ARG A 78 1.26 -15.96 -6.75
CA ARG A 78 0.54 -16.88 -7.66
C ARG A 78 -0.73 -17.49 -7.06
N ASN A 79 -0.82 -17.55 -5.74
CA ASN A 79 -1.93 -18.17 -5.03
C ASN A 79 -2.96 -17.13 -4.54
N ALA A 80 -2.84 -15.86 -4.96
CA ALA A 80 -3.78 -14.82 -4.58
C ALA A 80 -5.15 -15.09 -5.22
N THR A 81 -6.14 -15.37 -4.36
CA THR A 81 -7.54 -15.47 -4.77
C THR A 81 -8.29 -14.18 -4.42
N LEU A 82 -9.51 -14.01 -4.94
CA LEU A 82 -10.37 -12.89 -4.53
C LEU A 82 -10.63 -12.88 -3.02
N LEU A 83 -10.67 -14.05 -2.39
CA LEU A 83 -10.83 -14.17 -0.94
C LEU A 83 -9.57 -13.72 -0.19
N THR A 84 -8.39 -14.09 -0.71
CA THR A 84 -7.10 -13.57 -0.22
C THR A 84 -7.05 -12.05 -0.35
N ALA A 85 -7.52 -11.51 -1.47
CA ALA A 85 -7.53 -10.06 -1.70
C ALA A 85 -8.43 -9.32 -0.71
N GLU A 86 -9.63 -9.84 -0.46
CA GLU A 86 -10.54 -9.29 0.56
C GLU A 86 -9.89 -9.29 1.95
N GLY A 87 -9.20 -10.38 2.31
CA GLY A 87 -8.47 -10.46 3.58
C GLY A 87 -7.28 -9.51 3.66
N VAL A 88 -6.54 -9.32 2.56
CA VAL A 88 -5.44 -8.35 2.48
C VAL A 88 -5.96 -6.92 2.64
N PHE A 89 -7.08 -6.56 2.01
CA PHE A 89 -7.66 -5.22 2.20
C PHE A 89 -8.11 -4.99 3.65
N ALA A 90 -8.70 -5.99 4.29
CA ALA A 90 -9.05 -5.92 5.71
C ALA A 90 -7.80 -5.74 6.59
N PHE A 91 -6.73 -6.51 6.32
CA PHE A 91 -5.44 -6.38 6.99
C PHE A 91 -4.84 -4.98 6.84
N ILE A 92 -4.69 -4.47 5.61
CA ILE A 92 -4.13 -3.13 5.36
C ILE A 92 -4.95 -2.06 6.09
N THR A 93 -6.28 -2.14 6.01
CA THR A 93 -7.17 -1.17 6.66
C THR A 93 -7.03 -1.21 8.19
N ALA A 94 -6.87 -2.39 8.78
CA ALA A 94 -6.67 -2.57 10.21
C ALA A 94 -5.32 -2.01 10.68
N GLU A 95 -4.24 -2.27 9.95
CA GLU A 95 -2.91 -1.73 10.27
C GLU A 95 -2.87 -0.20 10.13
N LEU A 96 -3.43 0.35 9.05
CA LEU A 96 -3.53 1.80 8.85
C LEU A 96 -4.43 2.49 9.88
N LYS A 97 -5.30 1.76 10.58
CA LYS A 97 -6.12 2.31 11.68
C LYS A 97 -5.31 2.45 12.97
N LYS A 98 -4.28 1.62 13.18
CA LYS A 98 -3.39 1.70 14.35
C LYS A 98 -2.43 2.88 14.23
N GLU A 99 -2.04 3.21 13.00
CA GLU A 99 -1.17 4.35 12.70
C GLU A 99 -1.95 5.67 12.72
N ASN A 100 -1.40 6.69 13.40
CA ASN A 100 -2.02 8.01 13.53
C ASN A 100 -1.46 9.06 12.55
N SER A 101 -0.52 8.67 11.68
CA SER A 101 0.08 9.57 10.71
C SER A 101 -0.93 10.09 9.69
N GLU A 102 -0.70 11.31 9.22
CA GLU A 102 -1.57 11.94 8.22
C GLU A 102 -1.60 11.14 6.92
N LEU A 103 -0.45 10.60 6.50
CA LEU A 103 -0.36 9.71 5.35
C LEU A 103 -1.21 8.45 5.55
N ALA A 104 -1.13 7.79 6.70
CA ALA A 104 -1.91 6.57 6.97
C ALA A 104 -3.42 6.85 6.92
N LYS A 105 -3.86 7.99 7.47
CA LYS A 105 -5.27 8.42 7.41
C LYS A 105 -5.74 8.65 5.97
N ASN A 106 -4.95 9.37 5.18
CA ASN A 106 -5.28 9.69 3.79
C ASN A 106 -5.30 8.45 2.90
N VAL A 107 -4.32 7.55 3.06
CA VAL A 107 -4.29 6.28 2.34
C VAL A 107 -5.47 5.40 2.74
N LYS A 108 -5.77 5.28 4.04
CA LYS A 108 -6.93 4.51 4.52
C LYS A 108 -8.23 5.04 3.92
N GLY A 109 -8.44 6.35 3.97
CA GLY A 109 -9.64 6.98 3.42
C GLY A 109 -9.79 6.69 1.92
N SER A 110 -8.71 6.90 1.16
CA SER A 110 -8.68 6.63 -0.28
C SER A 110 -8.91 5.16 -0.61
N LEU A 111 -8.30 4.25 0.16
CA LEU A 111 -8.43 2.80 -0.02
C LEU A 111 -9.86 2.33 0.25
N VAL A 112 -10.46 2.76 1.37
CA VAL A 112 -11.83 2.43 1.73
C VAL A 112 -12.81 2.97 0.69
N GLN A 113 -12.62 4.22 0.26
CA GLN A 113 -13.44 4.83 -0.78
C GLN A 113 -13.34 4.03 -2.09
N ARG A 114 -12.13 3.81 -2.63
CA ARG A 114 -11.99 3.07 -3.89
C ARG A 114 -12.43 1.62 -3.80
N SER A 115 -12.28 0.99 -2.64
CA SER A 115 -12.83 -0.34 -2.40
C SER A 115 -14.36 -0.29 -2.45
N SER A 116 -15.00 0.68 -1.80
CA SER A 116 -16.47 0.80 -1.80
C SER A 116 -17.06 1.01 -3.20
N GLU A 117 -16.37 1.74 -4.07
CA GLU A 117 -16.82 2.03 -5.43
C GLU A 117 -16.64 0.84 -6.39
N ARG A 118 -15.64 -0.01 -6.15
CA ARG A 118 -15.30 -1.14 -7.04
C ARG A 118 -15.81 -2.49 -6.53
N ARG A 119 -16.11 -2.60 -5.23
CA ARG A 119 -16.49 -3.86 -4.59
C ARG A 119 -17.92 -4.23 -4.93
N ASN A 120 -18.09 -5.41 -5.50
CA ASN A 120 -19.41 -6.01 -5.68
C ASN A 120 -19.79 -6.81 -4.43
N VAL A 121 -20.70 -6.25 -3.64
CA VAL A 121 -21.16 -6.84 -2.37
C VAL A 121 -21.75 -8.24 -2.53
N SER A 122 -22.50 -8.49 -3.61
CA SER A 122 -23.10 -9.79 -3.89
C SER A 122 -22.05 -10.86 -4.21
N LEU A 123 -21.01 -10.48 -4.95
CA LEU A 123 -19.89 -11.37 -5.27
C LEU A 123 -19.11 -11.75 -4.00
N VAL A 124 -18.83 -10.77 -3.14
CA VAL A 124 -18.13 -11.04 -1.87
C VAL A 124 -18.96 -11.95 -0.98
N GLY A 125 -20.28 -11.73 -0.91
CA GLY A 125 -21.18 -12.60 -0.18
C GLY A 125 -21.21 -14.03 -0.68
N LEU A 126 -21.27 -14.21 -2.00
CA LEU A 126 -21.22 -15.53 -2.62
C LEU A 126 -19.88 -16.23 -2.34
N MET A 127 -18.76 -15.51 -2.40
CA MET A 127 -17.45 -16.07 -2.08
C MET A 127 -17.37 -16.50 -0.62
N GLN A 128 -17.86 -15.69 0.32
CA GLN A 128 -17.88 -16.05 1.74
C GLN A 128 -18.77 -17.27 2.01
N TYR A 129 -19.94 -17.34 1.36
CA TYR A 129 -20.87 -18.46 1.49
C TYR A 129 -20.27 -19.77 0.94
N THR A 130 -19.66 -19.72 -0.24
CA THR A 130 -19.07 -20.90 -0.89
C THR A 130 -17.83 -21.44 -0.19
N ASN A 131 -17.01 -20.56 0.43
CA ASN A 131 -15.77 -20.97 1.08
C ASN A 131 -15.93 -21.30 2.57
N PHE A 132 -16.88 -20.68 3.27
CA PHE A 132 -17.05 -20.85 4.73
C PHE A 132 -18.41 -21.39 5.16
N GLY A 133 -19.38 -21.54 4.24
CA GLY A 133 -20.75 -21.95 4.59
C GLY A 133 -21.51 -20.95 5.46
N ARG A 134 -20.96 -19.76 5.74
CA ARG A 134 -21.62 -18.72 6.53
C ARG A 134 -22.73 -18.05 5.70
N LYS A 135 -23.93 -17.92 6.26
CA LYS A 135 -25.01 -17.11 5.66
C LYS A 135 -24.50 -15.67 5.48
N TYR A 136 -24.75 -15.10 4.30
CA TYR A 136 -24.43 -13.70 4.01
C TYR A 136 -25.23 -12.79 4.95
N ASP A 137 -24.52 -12.13 5.87
CA ASP A 137 -25.09 -11.08 6.70
C ASP A 137 -24.36 -9.78 6.37
N ALA A 138 -25.07 -8.86 5.73
CA ALA A 138 -24.52 -7.60 5.24
C ALA A 138 -23.89 -6.74 6.35
N ALA A 139 -24.22 -7.01 7.63
CA ALA A 139 -23.70 -6.33 8.79
C ALA A 139 -22.41 -6.93 9.38
N ALA A 140 -22.04 -8.18 9.05
CA ALA A 140 -20.99 -8.94 9.74
C ALA A 140 -19.58 -8.83 9.11
N VAL A 141 -19.44 -8.10 8.00
CA VAL A 141 -18.22 -8.03 7.17
C VAL A 141 -17.00 -7.39 7.87
N ALA A 142 -17.18 -6.87 9.09
CA ALA A 142 -16.12 -6.15 9.81
C ALA A 142 -15.28 -7.00 10.79
N VAL A 143 -15.63 -8.26 11.11
CA VAL A 143 -15.12 -8.87 12.36
C VAL A 143 -14.15 -10.04 12.20
N ASP A 144 -14.17 -10.87 11.15
CA ASP A 144 -13.36 -12.10 11.15
C ASP A 144 -12.49 -12.27 9.89
N VAL A 145 -11.34 -11.59 9.85
CA VAL A 145 -10.23 -11.96 8.96
C VAL A 145 -8.85 -12.14 9.68
N PRO A 146 -8.71 -12.64 10.93
CA PRO A 146 -7.38 -12.98 11.43
C PRO A 146 -6.89 -14.38 11.01
N HIS A 147 -7.75 -15.27 10.49
CA HIS A 147 -7.38 -16.69 10.30
C HIS A 147 -6.90 -17.09 8.89
N LEU A 148 -6.80 -16.17 7.93
CA LEU A 148 -6.42 -16.49 6.55
C LEU A 148 -4.96 -16.18 6.21
N LEU A 149 -4.12 -15.91 7.22
CA LEU A 149 -2.71 -15.53 7.03
C LEU A 149 -1.68 -16.56 7.51
N ASN A 150 -2.10 -17.79 7.85
CA ASN A 150 -1.20 -18.89 8.17
C ASN A 150 -1.00 -19.83 6.98
#